data_AF-A0A7C7TKV3-F1
#
_entry.id   AF-A0A7C7TKV3-F1
#
_cell.length_a   1.000
_cell.length_b   1.000
_cell.length_c   1.000
_cell.angle_alpha   90.00
_cell.angle_beta   90.00
_cell.angle_gamma   90.00
#
_symmetry.space_group_name_H-M   'P 1'
#
loop_
_entity.id
_entity.type
_entity.pdbx_description
1 polymer ?
#
loop_
_entity_poly.entity_id
_entity_poly.type
_entity_poly.pdbx_seq_one_letter_code
_entity_poly.pdbx_strand_id
1 'polypeptide(L)'
;MHCGFGTLVAEVLENPANPHVLKAAMNFRGHLNGGLLAGAITASVAVTTKYVSLSPEAFQHFTGNPLHWQGEVQTLIGLFLATLFMALFPDLDTASVPQRWFFRGMFVLLAFLFFTRQMELFAILAFVSLLPVMHKHRGWTHWKITPWVIALFLAVVFEYFRAKDSWAQGFSWQRVWEFLQQFWMYVFACVLGHYTHLLLDSRQIRWLPFIRNSTNHH
;
A
#
# COMPACT_ATOMS: atom_id res chain seq x y z
N MET A 1 -16.29 11.42 -23.03
CA MET A 1 -15.11 11.98 -23.73
C MET A 1 -13.88 11.20 -23.31
N HIS A 2 -13.22 10.61 -24.30
CA HIS A 2 -12.10 9.68 -24.17
C HIS A 2 -10.87 10.36 -23.54
N CYS A 3 -10.48 9.98 -22.33
CA CYS A 3 -9.24 10.44 -21.69
C CYS A 3 -8.22 9.29 -21.64
N GLY A 4 -7.82 8.85 -22.84
CA GLY A 4 -6.86 7.77 -23.07
C GLY A 4 -5.42 8.27 -23.03
N PHE A 5 -4.51 7.37 -22.66
CA PHE A 5 -3.04 7.53 -22.56
C PHE A 5 -2.36 8.28 -23.72
N GLY A 6 -2.96 8.29 -24.92
CA GLY A 6 -2.48 9.10 -26.04
C GLY A 6 -2.45 10.60 -25.74
N THR A 7 -3.41 11.13 -24.97
CA THR A 7 -3.49 12.57 -24.69
C THR A 7 -2.37 13.02 -23.74
N LEU A 8 -2.04 12.24 -22.71
CA LEU A 8 -1.05 12.66 -21.70
C LEU A 8 0.39 12.54 -22.21
N VAL A 9 0.69 11.54 -23.04
CA VAL A 9 2.00 11.41 -23.70
C VAL A 9 2.14 12.42 -24.84
N ALA A 10 1.08 12.66 -25.61
CA ALA A 10 1.07 13.72 -26.62
C ALA A 10 1.22 15.11 -25.99
N GLU A 11 0.53 15.40 -24.89
CA GLU A 11 0.58 16.68 -24.18
C GLU A 11 1.93 16.93 -23.50
N VAL A 12 2.63 15.87 -23.05
CA VAL A 12 4.03 15.94 -22.57
C VAL A 12 5.01 16.21 -23.70
N LEU A 13 4.77 15.68 -24.91
CA LEU A 13 5.61 15.93 -26.08
C LEU A 13 5.30 17.29 -26.75
N GLU A 14 4.05 17.76 -26.69
CA GLU A 14 3.60 19.04 -27.25
C GLU A 14 3.92 20.22 -26.33
N ASN A 15 3.91 20.05 -25.00
CA ASN A 15 4.20 21.15 -24.07
C ASN A 15 4.85 20.69 -22.76
N PRO A 16 6.17 20.40 -22.77
CA PRO A 16 6.91 20.00 -21.57
C PRO A 16 6.98 21.09 -20.49
N ALA A 17 6.56 22.32 -20.79
CA ALA A 17 6.53 23.45 -19.87
C ALA A 17 5.16 23.68 -19.20
N ASN A 18 4.14 22.85 -19.46
CA ASN A 18 2.82 23.01 -18.84
C ASN A 18 2.93 22.78 -17.31
N PRO A 19 2.70 23.81 -16.47
CA PRO A 19 2.92 23.73 -15.03
C PRO A 19 1.98 22.73 -14.35
N HIS A 20 0.81 22.43 -14.92
CA HIS A 20 -0.11 21.43 -14.37
C HIS A 20 0.39 20.00 -14.57
N VAL A 21 0.98 19.71 -15.74
CA VAL A 21 1.55 18.39 -16.07
C VAL A 21 2.84 18.15 -15.28
N LEU A 22 3.70 19.17 -15.17
CA LEU A 22 4.91 19.13 -14.34
C LEU A 22 4.55 18.89 -12.87
N LYS A 23 3.55 19.59 -12.33
CA LYS A 23 3.13 19.45 -10.92
C LYS A 23 2.55 18.06 -10.60
N ALA A 24 1.79 17.46 -11.52
CA ALA A 24 1.26 16.11 -11.35
C ALA A 24 2.37 15.03 -11.41
N ALA A 25 3.34 15.16 -12.33
CA ALA A 25 4.45 14.24 -12.46
C ALA A 25 5.49 14.36 -11.32
N MET A 26 5.72 15.57 -10.80
CA MET A 26 6.66 15.83 -9.70
C MET A 26 6.17 15.24 -8.36
N ASN A 27 4.86 15.25 -8.07
CA ASN A 27 4.33 14.67 -6.83
C ASN A 27 4.45 13.14 -6.79
N PHE A 28 4.14 12.44 -7.89
CA PHE A 28 4.21 10.98 -7.94
C PHE A 28 5.63 10.44 -7.71
N ARG A 29 6.64 11.04 -8.33
CA ARG A 29 8.05 10.62 -8.15
C ARG A 29 8.51 10.80 -6.71
N GLY A 30 8.05 11.86 -6.04
CA GLY A 30 8.31 12.08 -4.61
C GLY A 30 7.76 10.94 -3.77
N HIS A 31 6.47 10.62 -3.89
CA HIS A 31 5.84 9.53 -3.13
C HIS A 31 6.45 8.16 -3.44
N LEU A 32 6.78 7.89 -4.71
CA LEU A 32 7.47 6.67 -5.11
C LEU A 32 8.84 6.55 -4.45
N ASN A 33 9.70 7.58 -4.57
CA ASN A 33 11.04 7.55 -3.98
C ASN A 33 11.00 7.47 -2.45
N GLY A 34 10.05 8.19 -1.83
CA GLY A 34 9.78 8.09 -0.40
C GLY A 34 9.38 6.68 0.02
N GLY A 35 8.47 6.05 -0.72
CA GLY A 35 8.05 4.68 -0.49
C GLY A 35 9.18 3.67 -0.65
N LEU A 36 10.04 3.83 -1.68
CA LEU A 36 11.22 2.97 -1.87
C LEU A 36 12.20 3.09 -0.70
N LEU A 37 12.48 4.31 -0.25
CA LEU A 37 13.35 4.54 0.92
C LEU A 37 12.74 3.97 2.20
N ALA A 38 11.46 4.23 2.44
CA ALA A 38 10.72 3.70 3.59
C ALA A 38 10.68 2.16 3.58
N GLY A 39 10.51 1.55 2.41
CA GLY A 39 10.55 0.10 2.24
C GLY A 39 11.92 -0.47 2.58
N ALA A 40 13.01 0.16 2.12
CA ALA A 40 14.37 -0.24 2.48
C ALA A 40 14.64 -0.12 3.98
N ILE A 41 14.16 0.95 4.61
CA ILE A 41 14.21 1.12 6.07
C ILE A 41 13.42 0.00 6.76
N THR A 42 12.21 -0.31 6.30
CA THR A 42 11.36 -1.38 6.86
C THR A 42 12.08 -2.73 6.82
N ALA A 43 12.64 -3.11 5.67
CA ALA A 43 13.40 -4.34 5.51
C ALA A 43 14.63 -4.35 6.42
N SER A 44 15.34 -3.22 6.53
CA SER A 44 16.51 -3.09 7.39
C SER A 44 16.14 -3.26 8.87
N VAL A 45 15.05 -2.63 9.32
CA VAL A 45 14.50 -2.78 10.68
C VAL A 45 14.09 -4.23 10.94
N ALA A 46 13.50 -4.92 9.97
CA ALA A 46 13.15 -6.33 10.10
C ALA A 46 14.37 -7.22 10.41
N VAL A 47 15.49 -6.94 9.73
CA VAL A 47 16.75 -7.66 9.95
C VAL A 47 17.40 -7.27 11.29
N THR A 48 17.50 -5.98 11.60
CA THR A 48 18.17 -5.53 12.84
C THR A 48 17.43 -5.92 14.11
N THR A 49 16.10 -6.00 14.06
CA THR A 49 15.27 -6.47 15.18
C THR A 49 15.19 -7.98 15.29
N LYS A 50 15.87 -8.72 14.39
CA LYS A 50 15.81 -10.18 14.25
C LYS A 50 14.40 -10.72 13.97
N TYR A 51 13.51 -9.89 13.44
CA TYR A 51 12.22 -10.34 12.93
C TYR A 51 12.42 -11.26 11.72
N VAL A 52 13.41 -10.95 10.88
CA VAL A 52 13.91 -11.83 9.82
C VAL A 52 15.41 -12.04 10.02
N SER A 53 15.83 -13.30 10.14
CA SER A 53 17.25 -13.66 10.21
C SER A 53 17.75 -13.98 8.80
N LEU A 54 18.32 -13.00 8.10
CA LEU A 54 18.84 -13.21 6.75
C LEU A 54 20.07 -14.14 6.80
N SER A 55 19.87 -15.41 6.49
CA SER A 55 20.95 -16.39 6.41
C SER A 55 21.78 -16.19 5.13
N PRO A 56 23.09 -16.45 5.15
CA PRO A 56 23.92 -16.43 3.94
C PRO A 56 23.36 -17.34 2.84
N GLU A 57 22.76 -18.46 3.21
CA GLU A 57 22.16 -19.44 2.30
C GLU A 57 20.91 -18.87 1.61
N ALA A 58 20.03 -18.18 2.35
CA ALA A 58 18.86 -17.52 1.78
C ALA A 58 19.26 -16.42 0.79
N PHE A 59 20.32 -15.66 1.10
CA PHE A 59 20.86 -14.66 0.19
C PHE A 59 21.45 -15.29 -1.08
N GLN A 60 22.23 -16.36 -0.95
CA GLN A 60 22.78 -17.09 -2.10
C GLN A 60 21.69 -17.71 -2.99
N HIS A 61 20.64 -18.26 -2.38
CA HIS A 61 19.50 -18.78 -3.14
C HIS A 61 18.80 -17.67 -3.95
N PHE A 62 18.62 -16.49 -3.35
CA PHE A 62 18.03 -15.35 -4.03
C PHE A 62 18.89 -14.84 -5.19
N THR A 63 20.21 -14.73 -5.02
CA THR A 63 21.11 -14.29 -6.10
C THR A 63 21.19 -15.30 -7.24
N GLY A 64 21.09 -16.60 -6.93
CA GLY A 64 21.04 -17.67 -7.94
C GLY A 64 19.71 -17.77 -8.68
N ASN A 65 18.57 -17.53 -8.00
CA ASN A 65 17.23 -17.66 -8.56
C ASN A 65 16.34 -16.44 -8.18
N PRO A 66 16.56 -15.27 -8.80
CA PRO A 66 15.91 -14.02 -8.39
C PRO A 66 14.40 -13.96 -8.65
N LEU A 67 13.81 -14.95 -9.34
CA LEU A 67 12.37 -15.04 -9.57
C LEU A 67 11.66 -15.95 -8.55
N HIS A 68 12.41 -16.71 -7.75
CA HIS A 68 11.85 -17.66 -6.77
C HIS A 68 12.17 -17.19 -5.35
N TRP A 69 11.23 -16.45 -4.77
CA TRP A 69 11.35 -15.95 -3.40
C TRP A 69 10.68 -16.91 -2.43
N GLN A 70 11.43 -17.38 -1.44
CA GLN A 70 10.92 -18.24 -0.37
C GLN A 70 11.47 -17.77 0.98
N GLY A 71 10.80 -18.18 2.07
CA GLY A 71 11.26 -17.97 3.44
C GLY A 71 11.48 -16.50 3.82
N GLU A 72 12.70 -16.21 4.29
CA GLU A 72 13.12 -14.90 4.81
C GLU A 72 13.07 -13.82 3.74
N VAL A 73 13.53 -14.14 2.53
CA VAL A 73 13.57 -13.21 1.39
C VAL A 73 12.16 -12.83 0.97
N GLN A 74 11.25 -13.80 0.92
CA GLN A 74 9.84 -13.54 0.63
C GLN A 74 9.24 -12.57 1.66
N THR A 75 9.57 -12.73 2.95
CA THR A 75 9.09 -11.83 4.00
C THR A 75 9.65 -10.42 3.85
N LEU A 76 10.94 -10.27 3.55
CA LEU A 76 11.55 -8.95 3.34
C LEU A 76 10.96 -8.23 2.11
N ILE A 77 10.78 -8.95 1.01
CA ILE A 77 10.13 -8.42 -0.20
C ILE A 77 8.67 -8.04 0.12
N GLY A 78 7.94 -8.89 0.85
CA GLY A 78 6.58 -8.62 1.29
C GLY A 78 6.47 -7.34 2.13
N LEU A 79 7.36 -7.16 3.11
CA LEU A 79 7.43 -5.95 3.93
C LEU A 79 7.77 -4.71 3.08
N PHE A 80 8.75 -4.82 2.17
CA PHE A 80 9.12 -3.75 1.27
C PHE A 80 7.95 -3.31 0.38
N LEU A 81 7.28 -4.27 -0.26
CA LEU A 81 6.14 -4.02 -1.14
C LEU A 81 4.93 -3.49 -0.38
N ALA A 82 4.67 -3.97 0.84
CA ALA A 82 3.61 -3.46 1.70
C ALA A 82 3.86 -1.99 2.07
N THR A 83 5.08 -1.64 2.47
CA THR A 83 5.45 -0.24 2.76
C THR A 83 5.31 0.64 1.52
N LEU A 84 5.82 0.18 0.37
CA LEU A 84 5.72 0.92 -0.89
C LEU A 84 4.26 1.13 -1.31
N PHE A 85 3.44 0.08 -1.24
CA PHE A 85 2.01 0.16 -1.52
C PHE A 85 1.34 1.18 -0.61
N MET A 86 1.62 1.14 0.70
CA MET A 86 1.04 2.07 1.66
C MET A 86 1.52 3.52 1.51
N ALA A 87 2.70 3.73 0.91
CA ALA A 87 3.18 5.05 0.51
C ALA A 87 2.48 5.62 -0.73
N LEU A 88 1.88 4.76 -1.56
CA LEU A 88 1.11 5.15 -2.74
C LEU A 88 -0.40 5.07 -2.53
N PHE A 89 -0.84 4.38 -1.46
CA PHE A 89 -2.24 4.12 -1.18
C PHE A 89 -3.11 5.39 -1.09
N PRO A 90 -2.67 6.50 -0.44
CA PRO A 90 -3.51 7.69 -0.37
C PRO A 90 -3.72 8.37 -1.73
N ASP A 91 -2.83 8.17 -2.70
CA ASP A 91 -3.01 8.67 -4.06
C ASP A 91 -4.15 7.97 -4.82
N LEU A 92 -4.68 6.85 -4.33
CA LEU A 92 -5.79 6.12 -4.96
C LEU A 92 -7.13 6.86 -4.87
N ASP A 93 -7.27 7.79 -3.93
CA ASP A 93 -8.47 8.63 -3.72
C ASP A 93 -8.52 9.81 -4.71
N THR A 94 -7.35 10.24 -5.22
CA THR A 94 -7.25 11.37 -6.14
C THR A 94 -6.95 10.92 -7.57
N ALA A 95 -7.29 11.77 -8.55
CA ALA A 95 -6.99 11.53 -9.96
C ALA A 95 -5.47 11.52 -10.20
N SER A 96 -4.86 10.34 -10.11
CA SER A 96 -3.40 10.16 -10.09
C SER A 96 -2.95 9.00 -10.99
N VAL A 97 -1.65 8.96 -11.30
CA VAL A 97 -1.04 7.83 -12.03
C VAL A 97 -1.14 6.51 -11.23
N PRO A 98 -0.84 6.47 -9.91
CA PRO A 98 -1.07 5.29 -9.07
C PRO A 98 -2.51 4.77 -9.16
N GLN A 99 -3.50 5.66 -9.07
CA GLN A 99 -4.91 5.30 -9.12
C GLN A 99 -5.24 4.56 -10.43
N ARG A 100 -4.84 5.11 -11.58
CA ARG A 100 -5.14 4.53 -12.90
C ARG A 100 -4.58 3.12 -13.04
N TRP A 101 -3.33 2.90 -12.64
CA TRP A 101 -2.69 1.59 -12.76
C TRP A 101 -3.22 0.59 -11.72
N PHE A 102 -3.47 1.04 -10.49
CA PHE A 102 -4.10 0.23 -9.46
C PHE A 102 -5.43 -0.33 -9.93
N PHE A 103 -6.36 0.50 -10.42
CA PHE A 103 -7.67 0.02 -10.84
C PHE A 103 -7.63 -0.88 -12.08
N ARG A 104 -6.67 -0.69 -12.98
CA ARG A 104 -6.44 -1.63 -14.10
C ARG A 104 -5.95 -2.98 -13.59
N GLY A 105 -4.98 -2.99 -12.67
CA GLY A 105 -4.51 -4.21 -12.03
C GLY A 105 -5.61 -4.92 -11.24
N MET A 106 -6.37 -4.16 -10.44
CA MET A 106 -7.52 -4.68 -9.69
C MET A 106 -8.58 -5.28 -10.63
N PHE A 107 -8.87 -4.65 -11.77
CA PHE A 107 -9.80 -5.23 -12.74
C PHE A 107 -9.33 -6.58 -13.26
N VAL A 108 -8.05 -6.70 -13.64
CA VAL A 108 -7.46 -7.97 -14.09
C VAL A 108 -7.47 -9.02 -12.95
N LEU A 109 -7.12 -8.62 -11.73
CA LEU A 109 -7.14 -9.50 -10.55
C LEU A 109 -8.55 -10.00 -10.25
N LEU A 110 -9.56 -9.12 -10.28
CA LEU A 110 -10.96 -9.50 -10.07
C LEU A 110 -11.44 -10.46 -11.17
N ALA A 111 -11.06 -10.25 -12.43
CA ALA A 111 -11.35 -11.19 -13.51
C ALA A 111 -10.70 -12.56 -13.25
N PHE A 112 -9.43 -12.58 -12.84
CA PHE A 112 -8.72 -13.81 -12.48
C PHE A 112 -9.41 -14.57 -11.34
N LEU A 113 -9.79 -13.87 -10.25
CA LEU A 113 -10.49 -14.48 -9.12
C LEU A 113 -11.87 -15.02 -9.52
N PHE A 114 -12.57 -14.32 -10.42
CA PHE A 114 -13.84 -14.78 -10.96
C PHE A 114 -13.69 -16.08 -11.77
N PHE A 115 -12.72 -16.14 -12.69
CA PHE A 115 -12.47 -17.34 -13.50
C PHE A 115 -11.95 -18.53 -12.68
N THR A 116 -11.18 -18.26 -11.63
CA THR A 116 -10.70 -19.28 -10.67
C THR A 116 -11.72 -19.62 -9.58
N ARG A 117 -12.94 -19.07 -9.66
CA ARG A 117 -14.05 -19.34 -8.72
C ARG A 117 -13.78 -18.94 -7.27
N GLN A 118 -12.84 -18.02 -7.03
CA GLN A 118 -12.51 -17.50 -5.70
C GLN A 118 -13.46 -16.35 -5.31
N MET A 119 -14.75 -16.65 -5.20
CA MET A 119 -15.83 -15.63 -5.11
C MET A 119 -15.78 -14.78 -3.84
N GLU A 120 -15.27 -15.31 -2.72
CA GLU A 120 -15.15 -14.57 -1.47
C GLU A 120 -14.04 -13.52 -1.54
N LEU A 121 -12.85 -13.91 -2.02
CA LEU A 121 -11.75 -12.96 -2.26
C LEU A 121 -12.14 -11.92 -3.30
N PHE A 122 -12.85 -12.33 -4.36
CA PHE A 122 -13.43 -11.42 -5.32
C PHE A 122 -14.34 -10.37 -4.64
N ALA A 123 -15.27 -10.80 -3.80
CA ALA A 123 -16.21 -9.90 -3.14
C ALA A 123 -15.49 -8.93 -2.20
N ILE A 124 -14.61 -9.44 -1.33
CA ILE A 124 -13.84 -8.63 -0.37
C ILE A 124 -13.00 -7.59 -1.12
N LEU A 125 -12.24 -8.00 -2.15
CA LEU A 125 -11.39 -7.09 -2.91
C LEU A 125 -12.20 -6.10 -3.74
N ALA A 126 -13.35 -6.50 -4.30
CA ALA A 126 -14.23 -5.60 -5.01
C ALA A 126 -14.73 -4.49 -4.08
N PHE A 127 -15.27 -4.82 -2.90
CA PHE A 127 -15.72 -3.83 -1.93
C PHE A 127 -14.59 -2.92 -1.46
N VAL A 128 -13.44 -3.49 -1.09
CA VAL A 128 -12.29 -2.70 -0.62
C VAL A 128 -11.78 -1.75 -1.70
N SER A 129 -11.76 -2.19 -2.97
CA SER A 129 -11.31 -1.34 -4.08
C SER A 129 -12.20 -0.13 -4.33
N LEU A 130 -13.48 -0.20 -3.95
CA LEU A 130 -14.41 0.93 -4.09
C LEU A 130 -14.18 2.01 -3.03
N LEU A 131 -13.63 1.66 -1.86
CA LEU A 131 -13.51 2.58 -0.72
C LEU A 131 -12.73 3.87 -1.02
N PRO A 132 -11.61 3.86 -1.77
CA PRO A 132 -10.91 5.10 -2.12
C PRO A 132 -11.72 5.98 -3.07
N VAL A 133 -12.58 5.41 -3.93
CA VAL A 133 -13.32 6.15 -4.97
C VAL A 133 -14.60 6.78 -4.45
N MET A 134 -15.16 6.24 -3.36
CA MET A 134 -16.43 6.71 -2.79
C MET A 134 -16.38 8.13 -2.23
N HIS A 135 -15.18 8.69 -1.99
CA HIS A 135 -15.03 10.04 -1.47
C HIS A 135 -14.40 10.94 -2.53
N LYS A 136 -14.95 12.14 -2.75
CA LYS A 136 -14.56 13.03 -3.87
C LYS A 136 -13.51 14.09 -3.52
N HIS A 137 -13.01 14.14 -2.28
CA HIS A 137 -12.05 15.15 -1.83
C HIS A 137 -11.14 14.58 -0.74
N ARG A 138 -9.82 14.42 -0.98
CA ARG A 138 -8.80 13.95 -0.01
C ARG A 138 -9.41 13.27 1.22
N GLY A 139 -9.89 12.06 1.02
CA GLY A 139 -10.77 11.41 1.97
C GLY A 139 -10.04 10.77 3.14
N TRP A 140 -10.72 9.75 3.68
CA TRP A 140 -10.22 8.95 4.80
C TRP A 140 -8.83 8.37 4.53
N THR A 141 -8.45 8.17 3.27
CA THR A 141 -7.12 7.67 2.88
C THR A 141 -5.96 8.54 3.38
N HIS A 142 -6.19 9.83 3.67
CA HIS A 142 -5.18 10.75 4.20
C HIS A 142 -5.25 10.93 5.72
N TRP A 143 -6.13 10.22 6.43
CA TRP A 143 -6.21 10.32 7.88
C TRP A 143 -5.03 9.61 8.56
N LYS A 144 -4.57 10.16 9.69
CA LYS A 144 -3.46 9.57 10.45
C LYS A 144 -3.79 8.18 11.02
N ILE A 145 -5.08 7.87 11.20
CA ILE A 145 -5.54 6.60 11.74
C ILE A 145 -5.64 5.49 10.67
N THR A 146 -5.65 5.87 9.39
CA THR A 146 -5.83 4.97 8.24
C THR A 146 -4.89 3.75 8.20
N PRO A 147 -3.57 3.87 8.41
CA PRO A 147 -2.71 2.69 8.39
C PRO A 147 -3.06 1.68 9.49
N TRP A 148 -3.52 2.15 10.65
CA TRP A 148 -3.95 1.29 11.75
C TRP A 148 -5.27 0.59 11.44
N VAL A 149 -6.22 1.30 10.82
CA VAL A 149 -7.49 0.72 10.37
C VAL A 149 -7.24 -0.35 9.30
N ILE A 150 -6.34 -0.09 8.34
CA ILE A 150 -5.98 -1.06 7.30
C ILE A 150 -5.29 -2.28 7.91
N ALA A 151 -4.35 -2.09 8.84
CA ALA A 151 -3.69 -3.20 9.52
C ALA A 151 -4.70 -4.06 10.32
N LEU A 152 -5.62 -3.43 11.05
CA LEU A 152 -6.70 -4.13 11.76
C LEU A 152 -7.62 -4.88 10.80
N PHE A 153 -8.02 -4.25 9.69
CA PHE A 153 -8.85 -4.88 8.67
C PHE A 153 -8.16 -6.12 8.09
N LEU A 154 -6.87 -6.05 7.74
CA LEU A 154 -6.11 -7.20 7.25
C LEU A 154 -6.05 -8.34 8.29
N ALA A 155 -5.84 -8.02 9.56
CA ALA A 155 -5.83 -9.02 10.64
C ALA A 155 -7.21 -9.70 10.82
N VAL A 156 -8.30 -8.93 10.71
CA VAL A 156 -9.68 -9.46 10.77
C VAL A 156 -9.96 -10.37 9.57
N VAL A 157 -9.58 -9.96 8.36
CA VAL A 157 -9.74 -10.79 7.15
C VAL A 157 -8.93 -12.07 7.26
N PHE A 158 -7.71 -12.01 7.79
CA PHE A 158 -6.88 -13.18 8.00
C PHE A 158 -7.51 -14.17 9.00
N GLU A 159 -8.00 -13.67 10.14
CA GLU A 159 -8.73 -14.51 11.11
C GLU A 159 -10.03 -15.06 10.53
N TYR A 160 -10.75 -14.31 9.68
CA TYR A 160 -11.95 -14.80 9.01
C TYR A 160 -11.66 -16.04 8.15
N PHE A 161 -10.63 -15.99 7.28
CA PHE A 161 -10.26 -17.15 6.46
C PHE A 161 -9.77 -18.32 7.31
N ARG A 162 -8.92 -18.05 8.33
CA ARG A 162 -8.47 -19.10 9.25
C ARG A 162 -9.62 -19.77 10.00
N ALA A 163 -10.56 -18.99 10.52
CA ALA A 163 -11.72 -19.51 11.26
C ALA A 163 -12.63 -20.34 10.36
N LYS A 164 -12.77 -19.95 9.09
CA LYS A 164 -13.54 -20.69 8.09
C LYS A 164 -12.91 -22.05 7.78
N ASP A 165 -11.59 -22.12 7.63
CA ASP A 165 -10.87 -23.36 7.32
C ASP A 165 -10.72 -24.28 8.55
N SER A 166 -11.06 -23.78 9.74
CA SER A 166 -10.96 -24.47 11.01
C SER A 166 -12.27 -25.16 11.37
N TRP A 167 -12.26 -26.48 11.45
CA TRP A 167 -13.41 -27.27 11.88
C TRP A 167 -13.80 -27.05 13.36
N ALA A 168 -12.82 -26.78 14.23
CA ALA A 168 -12.99 -26.84 15.68
C ALA A 168 -13.13 -25.47 16.37
N GLN A 169 -12.65 -24.40 15.73
CA GLN A 169 -12.54 -23.08 16.36
C GLN A 169 -13.11 -22.01 15.45
N GLY A 170 -14.12 -21.29 15.94
CA GLY A 170 -14.70 -20.13 15.27
C GLY A 170 -13.81 -18.89 15.30
N PHE A 171 -14.39 -17.78 14.84
CA PHE A 171 -13.74 -16.47 14.82
C PHE A 171 -13.43 -15.99 16.25
N SER A 172 -12.22 -15.47 16.48
CA SER A 172 -11.81 -14.93 17.78
C SER A 172 -11.11 -13.58 17.67
N TRP A 173 -11.62 -12.58 18.41
CA TRP A 173 -10.98 -11.27 18.54
C TRP A 173 -9.61 -11.33 19.22
N GLN A 174 -9.40 -12.30 20.11
CA GLN A 174 -8.10 -12.51 20.72
C GLN A 174 -7.06 -12.91 19.66
N ARG A 175 -7.44 -13.74 18.69
CA ARG A 175 -6.55 -14.13 17.59
C ARG A 175 -6.23 -12.97 16.65
N VAL A 176 -7.19 -12.07 16.41
CA VAL A 176 -6.92 -10.83 15.67
C VAL A 176 -5.81 -10.03 16.34
N TRP A 177 -5.85 -9.92 17.67
CA TRP A 177 -4.80 -9.25 18.45
C TRP A 177 -3.47 -10.00 18.38
N GLU A 178 -3.48 -11.32 18.53
CA GLU A 178 -2.29 -12.17 18.37
C GLU A 178 -1.64 -11.99 17.00
N PHE A 179 -2.44 -11.90 15.92
CA PHE A 179 -1.93 -11.64 14.57
C PHE A 179 -1.31 -10.27 14.44
N LEU A 180 -1.91 -9.23 15.01
CA LEU A 180 -1.30 -7.89 15.01
C LEU A 180 0.05 -7.88 15.74
N GLN A 181 0.19 -8.65 16.82
CA GLN A 181 1.44 -8.81 17.55
C GLN A 181 2.46 -9.65 16.78
N GLN A 182 2.03 -10.77 16.19
CA GLN A 182 2.90 -11.67 15.42
C GLN A 182 3.40 -11.00 14.13
N PHE A 183 2.53 -10.26 13.45
CA PHE A 183 2.82 -9.54 12.20
C PHE A 183 3.07 -8.04 12.44
N TRP A 184 3.61 -7.68 13.61
CA TRP A 184 3.86 -6.29 13.97
C TRP A 184 4.75 -5.54 12.96
N MET A 185 5.65 -6.24 12.25
CA MET A 185 6.44 -5.63 11.18
C MET A 185 5.60 -5.25 9.95
N TYR A 186 4.52 -5.96 9.66
CA TYR A 186 3.58 -5.55 8.62
C TYR A 186 2.73 -4.35 9.07
N VAL A 187 2.39 -4.27 10.36
CA VAL A 187 1.78 -3.06 10.93
C VAL A 187 2.74 -1.87 10.80
N PHE A 188 4.01 -2.06 11.15
CA PHE A 188 5.06 -1.06 10.98
C PHE A 188 5.23 -0.64 9.52
N ALA A 189 5.25 -1.60 8.58
CA ALA A 189 5.29 -1.32 7.14
C ALA A 189 4.11 -0.43 6.69
N CYS A 190 2.90 -0.74 7.16
CA CYS A 190 1.71 0.05 6.84
C CYS A 190 1.80 1.48 7.37
N VAL A 191 2.22 1.64 8.63
CA VAL A 191 2.34 2.94 9.28
C VAL A 191 3.45 3.77 8.64
N LEU A 192 4.64 3.20 8.45
CA LEU A 192 5.78 3.91 7.90
C LEU A 192 5.52 4.36 6.46
N GLY A 193 5.02 3.46 5.61
CA GLY A 193 4.69 3.80 4.22
C GLY A 193 3.67 4.93 4.14
N HIS A 194 2.56 4.79 4.87
CA HIS A 194 1.51 5.80 4.91
C HIS A 194 1.99 7.14 5.46
N TYR A 195 2.76 7.15 6.54
CA TYR A 195 3.28 8.39 7.13
C TYR A 195 4.32 9.05 6.23
N THR A 196 5.13 8.28 5.50
CA THR A 196 6.01 8.83 4.45
C THR A 196 5.20 9.50 3.35
N HIS A 197 4.05 8.92 2.95
CA HIS A 197 3.12 9.60 2.05
C HIS A 197 2.70 10.95 2.64
N LEU A 198 2.11 10.95 3.84
CA LEU A 198 1.62 12.18 4.49
C LEU A 198 2.69 13.25 4.65
N LEU A 199 3.93 12.85 4.96
CA LEU A 199 5.06 13.76 5.11
C LEU A 199 5.39 14.46 3.79
N LEU A 200 5.47 13.70 2.69
CA LEU A 200 5.79 14.22 1.36
C LEU A 200 4.61 14.98 0.73
N ASP A 201 3.40 14.61 1.13
CA ASP A 201 2.15 15.19 0.65
C ASP A 201 1.76 16.46 1.44
N SER A 202 2.36 16.66 2.61
CA SER A 202 2.32 17.93 3.35
C SER A 202 3.03 19.01 2.51
N ARG A 203 2.22 19.72 1.73
CA ARG A 203 2.57 20.83 0.82
C ARG A 203 3.79 21.63 1.30
N GLN A 204 4.94 21.38 0.66
CA GLN A 204 6.19 22.13 0.78
C GLN A 204 6.74 22.18 2.22
N ILE A 205 8.01 21.80 2.37
CA ILE A 205 8.80 22.03 3.58
C ILE A 205 8.74 23.53 3.92
N ARG A 206 7.78 23.92 4.76
CA ARG A 206 7.80 25.16 5.52
C ARG A 206 8.00 24.73 6.96
N TRP A 207 9.20 24.17 7.18
CA TRP A 207 9.88 23.97 8.46
C TRP A 207 8.92 23.98 9.66
N LEU A 208 8.30 22.81 9.92
CA LEU A 208 7.50 22.46 11.11
C LEU A 208 6.26 23.32 11.39
N PRO A 209 5.07 22.68 11.40
CA PRO A 209 4.28 22.72 12.63
C PRO A 209 3.79 21.30 12.92
N PHE A 210 4.44 20.60 13.84
CA PHE A 210 4.10 19.25 14.29
C PHE A 210 2.63 19.07 14.78
N ILE A 211 1.83 20.14 14.83
CA ILE A 211 0.48 20.16 15.39
C ILE A 211 -0.43 21.05 14.54
N ARG A 212 -0.99 20.53 13.44
CA ARG A 212 -2.31 21.01 13.01
C ARG A 212 -3.09 19.92 12.28
N ASN A 213 -4.01 19.30 13.02
CA ASN A 213 -5.20 18.72 12.42
C ASN A 213 -6.16 19.90 12.19
N SER A 214 -6.16 20.51 11.01
CA SER A 214 -7.12 21.59 10.75
C SER A 214 -8.47 20.98 10.44
N THR A 215 -9.29 20.84 11.48
CA THR A 215 -10.75 20.78 11.36
C THR A 215 -11.24 22.12 10.82
N ASN A 216 -11.28 22.28 9.51
CA ASN A 216 -12.09 23.32 8.88
C ASN A 216 -13.13 22.61 8.00
N HIS A 217 -14.12 22.02 8.66
CA HIS A 217 -15.44 21.85 8.07
C HIS A 217 -16.18 23.16 8.32
N HIS A 218 -16.32 23.96 7.27
CA HIS A 218 -17.50 24.75 6.87
C HIS A 218 -17.19 25.40 5.52
#